data_AF-A0ABD4Z6C7-F1
#
_entry.id   AF-A0ABD4Z6C7-F1
#
_cell.length_a   1.000
_cell.length_b   1.000
_cell.length_c   1.000
_cell.angle_alpha   90.00
_cell.angle_beta   90.00
_cell.angle_gamma   90.00
#
_symmetry.space_group_name_H-M   'P 1'
#
loop_
_entity.id
_entity.type
_entity.pdbx_description
1 polymer ?
#
loop_
_entity_poly.entity_id
_entity_poly.type
_entity_poly.pdbx_seq_one_letter_code
_entity_poly.pdbx_strand_id
1 'polypeptide(L)'
;MLSEIVKAFFYACNSYPKISAPHRYSPSDDFEICILSSIIPATTFHENIYSIVNDLKYGRRGVRDLEIGKTIAKSIAFMLRDMGYKISIPITTTSIITTYIDALLFSKIEKEFYEATKKIFTALNLSPVQDTVELFRIFSIMGGEFHRIIELSELTEKRILVEGTSLGQFFELISMHYKHFSFFTSTQKVLEILTLADKLFNESQNINTALSRLFMELAKNVVQMKIDLDKMVIADAIRIDIEMRRKGIDLTHFMPYIMLASFYIVKTKL
;
A
#
# COMPACT_ATOMS: atom_id res chain seq x y z
N MET A 1 -10.60 -3.99 15.89
CA MET A 1 -10.38 -2.64 15.32
C MET A 1 -8.93 -2.50 14.88
N LEU A 2 -8.01 -1.98 15.68
CA LEU A 2 -6.56 -2.04 15.37
C LEU A 2 -6.06 -3.48 15.16
N SER A 3 -6.65 -4.43 15.90
CA SER A 3 -6.37 -5.86 15.77
C SER A 3 -6.59 -6.42 14.36
N GLU A 4 -7.56 -5.91 13.59
CA GLU A 4 -7.87 -6.43 12.26
C GLU A 4 -6.94 -5.89 11.19
N ILE A 5 -6.60 -4.59 11.25
CA ILE A 5 -5.55 -4.00 10.40
C ILE A 5 -4.22 -4.73 10.63
N VAL A 6 -3.83 -4.91 11.90
CA VAL A 6 -2.59 -5.60 12.25
C VAL A 6 -2.60 -7.04 11.75
N LYS A 7 -3.71 -7.77 11.94
CA LYS A 7 -3.89 -9.13 11.42
C LYS A 7 -3.78 -9.17 9.89
N ALA A 8 -4.37 -8.20 9.20
CA ALA A 8 -4.30 -8.08 7.75
C ALA A 8 -2.88 -7.82 7.24
N PHE A 9 -2.14 -6.88 7.84
CA PHE A 9 -0.75 -6.65 7.46
C PHE A 9 0.14 -7.84 7.76
N PHE A 10 -0.11 -8.51 8.88
CA PHE A 10 0.57 -9.75 9.20
C PHE A 10 0.31 -10.81 8.12
N TYR A 11 -0.93 -11.06 7.69
CA TYR A 11 -1.20 -12.00 6.59
C TYR A 11 -0.59 -11.56 5.26
N ALA A 12 -0.63 -10.27 4.92
CA ALA A 12 -0.05 -9.74 3.69
C ALA A 12 1.47 -10.02 3.62
N CYS A 13 2.21 -9.66 4.66
CA CYS A 13 3.66 -9.88 4.71
C CYS A 13 4.03 -11.34 5.03
N ASN A 14 3.27 -12.08 5.84
CA ASN A 14 3.59 -13.44 6.31
C ASN A 14 2.99 -14.58 5.47
N SER A 15 2.21 -14.26 4.43
CA SER A 15 1.63 -15.26 3.53
C SER A 15 2.68 -16.15 2.84
N TYR A 16 2.21 -17.25 2.23
CA TYR A 16 3.03 -18.16 1.41
C TYR A 16 3.88 -17.41 0.38
N PRO A 17 4.94 -18.03 -0.17
CA PRO A 17 5.91 -17.34 -0.99
C PRO A 17 5.26 -16.48 -2.08
N LYS A 18 5.66 -15.21 -2.10
CA LYS A 18 5.31 -14.20 -3.10
C LYS A 18 6.61 -13.89 -3.85
N ILE A 19 6.79 -14.52 -5.01
CA ILE A 19 8.06 -14.49 -5.76
C ILE A 19 8.59 -13.06 -5.89
N SER A 20 9.86 -12.85 -5.56
CA SER A 20 10.54 -11.56 -5.64
C SER A 20 9.84 -10.43 -4.86
N ALA A 21 9.12 -10.76 -3.79
CA ALA A 21 8.49 -9.80 -2.89
C ALA A 21 8.59 -10.27 -1.42
N PRO A 22 8.36 -9.40 -0.43
CA PRO A 22 8.43 -9.77 0.98
C PRO A 22 7.48 -10.92 1.38
N HIS A 23 8.02 -11.99 1.98
CA HIS A 23 7.25 -13.10 2.55
C HIS A 23 7.99 -13.79 3.71
N ARG A 24 7.30 -14.63 4.49
CA ARG A 24 7.87 -15.33 5.67
C ARG A 24 9.18 -16.08 5.39
N TYR A 25 9.29 -16.64 4.20
CA TYR A 25 10.45 -17.43 3.76
C TYR A 25 11.48 -16.63 2.98
N SER A 26 11.38 -15.29 2.95
CA SER A 26 12.32 -14.46 2.20
C SER A 26 13.72 -14.61 2.82
N PRO A 27 14.77 -14.77 1.99
CA PRO A 27 16.13 -14.99 2.50
C PRO A 27 16.81 -13.72 3.05
N SER A 28 16.12 -12.57 3.04
CA SER A 28 16.60 -11.24 3.45
C SER A 28 15.66 -10.58 4.46
N ASP A 29 16.09 -9.44 5.02
CA ASP A 29 15.32 -8.58 5.95
C ASP A 29 14.00 -8.00 5.35
N ASP A 30 13.65 -8.34 4.11
CA ASP A 30 12.47 -7.82 3.40
C ASP A 30 11.17 -8.07 4.16
N PHE A 31 11.08 -9.24 4.82
CA PHE A 31 9.91 -9.61 5.61
C PHE A 31 9.75 -8.69 6.82
N GLU A 32 10.82 -8.50 7.60
CA GLU A 32 10.88 -7.60 8.74
C GLU A 32 10.58 -6.18 8.31
N ILE A 33 11.19 -5.71 7.21
CA ILE A 33 10.94 -4.38 6.65
C ILE A 33 9.45 -4.23 6.27
N CYS A 34 8.84 -5.24 5.63
CA CYS A 34 7.41 -5.22 5.29
C CYS A 34 6.52 -5.09 6.53
N ILE A 35 6.77 -5.94 7.54
CA ILE A 35 5.99 -5.96 8.78
C ILE A 35 6.14 -4.64 9.53
N LEU A 36 7.37 -4.15 9.72
CA LEU A 36 7.63 -2.93 10.48
C LEU A 36 7.10 -1.70 9.73
N SER A 37 7.34 -1.62 8.41
CA SER A 37 6.84 -0.51 7.57
C SER A 37 5.33 -0.49 7.43
N SER A 38 4.63 -1.58 7.75
CA SER A 38 3.16 -1.63 7.74
C SER A 38 2.56 -1.43 9.12
N ILE A 39 3.00 -2.17 10.13
CA ILE A 39 2.39 -2.15 11.46
C ILE A 39 2.68 -0.85 12.21
N ILE A 40 3.93 -0.38 12.25
CA ILE A 40 4.31 0.78 13.07
C ILE A 40 3.55 2.05 12.64
N PRO A 41 3.46 2.40 11.34
CA PRO A 41 2.64 3.51 10.88
C PRO A 41 1.18 3.43 11.30
N ALA A 42 0.56 2.27 11.11
CA ALA A 42 -0.85 2.11 11.44
C ALA A 42 -1.10 2.22 12.93
N THR A 43 -0.31 1.54 13.77
CA THR A 43 -0.49 1.60 15.22
C THR A 43 -0.19 2.99 15.78
N THR A 44 0.83 3.67 15.26
CA THR A 44 1.25 5.00 15.76
C THR A 44 0.24 6.08 15.39
N PHE A 45 -0.30 6.05 14.17
CA PHE A 45 -1.16 7.12 13.65
C PHE A 45 -2.66 6.79 13.67
N HIS A 46 -3.07 5.61 14.16
CA HIS A 46 -4.49 5.22 14.13
C HIS A 46 -5.41 6.22 14.84
N GLU A 47 -5.10 6.64 16.07
CA GLU A 47 -5.99 7.55 16.83
C GLU A 47 -6.17 8.89 16.11
N ASN A 48 -5.08 9.43 15.56
CA ASN A 48 -5.10 10.67 14.78
C ASN A 48 -5.98 10.52 13.53
N ILE A 49 -5.80 9.44 12.77
CA ILE A 49 -6.61 9.16 11.57
C ILE A 49 -8.09 9.02 11.94
N TYR A 50 -8.40 8.30 13.02
CA TYR A 50 -9.76 8.13 13.50
C TYR A 50 -10.39 9.45 13.93
N SER A 51 -9.63 10.32 14.61
CA SER A 51 -10.09 11.66 14.96
C SER A 51 -10.43 12.48 13.71
N ILE A 52 -9.57 12.47 12.70
CA ILE A 52 -9.80 13.18 11.43
C ILE A 52 -11.06 12.67 10.72
N VAL A 53 -11.23 11.35 10.64
CA VAL A 53 -12.41 10.75 10.00
C VAL A 53 -13.68 10.99 10.82
N ASN A 54 -13.58 11.06 12.15
CA ASN A 54 -14.72 11.40 12.99
C ASN A 54 -15.16 12.85 12.77
N ASP A 55 -14.24 13.79 12.57
CA ASP A 55 -14.57 15.17 12.18
C ASP A 55 -15.27 15.23 10.81
N LEU A 56 -14.89 14.38 9.84
CA LEU A 56 -15.62 14.22 8.59
C LEU A 56 -17.07 13.74 8.84
N LYS A 57 -17.27 12.75 9.71
CA LYS A 57 -18.59 12.22 10.06
C LYS A 57 -19.54 13.31 10.58
N TYR A 58 -19.03 14.23 11.38
CA TYR A 58 -19.81 15.34 11.95
C TYR A 58 -19.83 16.60 11.06
N GLY A 59 -19.35 16.52 9.82
CA GLY A 59 -19.37 17.64 8.87
C GLY A 59 -18.42 18.78 9.21
N ARG A 60 -17.47 18.56 10.13
CA ARG A 60 -16.44 19.56 10.50
C ARG A 60 -15.30 19.62 9.49
N ARG A 61 -15.16 18.58 8.66
CA ARG A 61 -14.18 18.47 7.58
C ARG A 61 -14.84 17.92 6.31
N GLY A 62 -14.34 18.33 5.15
CA GLY A 62 -14.72 17.74 3.86
C GLY A 62 -13.87 16.52 3.51
N VAL A 63 -14.29 15.75 2.50
CA VAL A 63 -13.54 14.57 2.00
C VAL A 63 -12.14 14.95 1.49
N ARG A 64 -11.97 16.18 0.96
CA ARG A 64 -10.67 16.70 0.56
C ARG A 64 -9.73 16.99 1.74
N ASP A 65 -10.28 17.28 2.93
CA ASP A 65 -9.53 17.79 4.09
C ASP A 65 -9.15 16.66 5.09
N LEU A 66 -8.84 15.47 4.55
CA LEU A 66 -8.47 14.29 5.33
C LEU A 66 -7.00 14.25 5.75
N GLU A 67 -6.15 15.20 5.32
CA GLU A 67 -4.74 15.28 5.69
C GLU A 67 -3.95 13.97 5.47
N ILE A 68 -4.26 13.26 4.38
CA ILE A 68 -3.67 11.94 4.07
C ILE A 68 -2.17 12.11 3.80
N GLY A 69 -1.79 13.10 2.99
CA GLY A 69 -0.41 13.41 2.62
C GLY A 69 0.44 13.80 3.82
N LYS A 70 -0.07 14.67 4.70
CA LYS A 70 0.53 15.04 5.98
C LYS A 70 0.72 13.84 6.89
N THR A 71 -0.25 12.94 6.97
CA THR A 71 -0.15 11.74 7.79
C THR A 71 0.88 10.77 7.24
N ILE A 72 0.94 10.58 5.93
CA ILE A 72 2.01 9.80 5.27
C ILE A 72 3.38 10.44 5.54
N ALA A 73 3.52 11.76 5.35
CA ALA A 73 4.76 12.50 5.57
C ALA A 73 5.25 12.35 7.02
N LYS A 74 4.38 12.56 8.01
CA LYS A 74 4.68 12.37 9.44
C LYS A 74 5.08 10.93 9.74
N SER A 75 4.39 9.97 9.14
CA SER A 75 4.68 8.56 9.31
C SER A 75 6.06 8.19 8.77
N ILE A 76 6.39 8.64 7.55
CA ILE A 76 7.71 8.41 6.96
C ILE A 76 8.80 9.07 7.80
N ALA A 77 8.62 10.33 8.20
CA ALA A 77 9.58 11.04 9.04
C ALA A 77 9.80 10.34 10.39
N PHE A 78 8.74 9.84 11.02
CA PHE A 78 8.79 9.04 12.24
C PHE A 78 9.59 7.75 12.02
N MET A 79 9.27 7.01 10.95
CA MET A 79 9.93 5.76 10.59
C MET A 79 11.42 5.96 10.28
N LEU A 80 11.78 7.03 9.56
CA LEU A 80 13.18 7.38 9.27
C LEU A 80 13.96 7.69 10.54
N ARG A 81 13.35 8.38 11.51
CA ARG A 81 14.00 8.70 12.78
C ARG A 81 14.31 7.44 13.60
N ASP A 82 13.37 6.50 13.64
CA ASP A 82 13.46 5.35 14.56
C ASP A 82 14.13 4.12 13.91
N MET A 83 14.00 3.95 12.59
CA MET A 83 14.50 2.79 11.85
C MET A 83 15.54 3.13 10.77
N GLY A 84 15.83 4.41 10.54
CA GLY A 84 16.69 4.85 9.46
C GLY A 84 16.14 4.50 8.08
N TYR A 85 17.02 4.18 7.14
CA TYR A 85 16.67 3.84 5.75
C TYR A 85 16.13 2.41 5.58
N LYS A 86 15.99 1.62 6.66
CA LYS A 86 15.46 0.24 6.60
C LYS A 86 13.92 0.23 6.58
N ILE A 87 13.31 0.99 5.69
CA ILE A 87 11.86 1.17 5.60
C ILE A 87 11.40 1.09 4.15
N SER A 88 10.18 0.60 3.93
CA SER A 88 9.54 0.60 2.61
C SER A 88 8.46 1.68 2.57
N ILE A 89 8.78 2.79 1.89
CA ILE A 89 7.85 3.92 1.72
C ILE A 89 6.52 3.50 1.09
N PRO A 90 6.49 2.71 -0.01
CA PRO A 90 5.22 2.28 -0.59
C PRO A 90 4.36 1.50 0.41
N ILE A 91 4.97 0.61 1.21
CA ILE A 91 4.27 -0.17 2.24
C ILE A 91 3.75 0.75 3.37
N THR A 92 4.56 1.71 3.82
CA THR A 92 4.15 2.72 4.81
C THR A 92 2.99 3.57 4.30
N THR A 93 3.05 4.04 3.05
CA THR A 93 1.96 4.79 2.42
C THR A 93 0.68 3.94 2.34
N THR A 94 0.78 2.69 1.88
CA THR A 94 -0.39 1.78 1.83
C THR A 94 -0.97 1.50 3.21
N SER A 95 -0.14 1.38 4.24
CA SER A 95 -0.59 1.16 5.61
C SER A 95 -1.45 2.33 6.11
N ILE A 96 -1.01 3.57 5.89
CA ILE A 96 -1.78 4.76 6.25
C ILE A 96 -3.11 4.79 5.48
N ILE A 97 -3.09 4.56 4.17
CA ILE A 97 -4.32 4.51 3.35
C ILE A 97 -5.29 3.45 3.85
N THR A 98 -4.79 2.25 4.17
CA THR A 98 -5.61 1.16 4.70
C THR A 98 -6.23 1.55 6.04
N THR A 99 -5.49 2.27 6.88
CA THR A 99 -5.99 2.77 8.17
C THR A 99 -7.10 3.81 7.99
N TYR A 100 -7.01 4.69 6.99
CA TYR A 100 -8.12 5.59 6.62
C TYR A 100 -9.36 4.82 6.16
N ILE A 101 -9.20 3.75 5.37
CA ILE A 101 -10.31 2.90 4.93
C ILE A 101 -10.99 2.24 6.14
N ASP A 102 -10.22 1.68 7.08
CA ASP A 102 -10.77 1.12 8.32
C ASP A 102 -11.53 2.16 9.14
N ALA A 103 -10.97 3.37 9.28
CA ALA A 103 -11.59 4.46 10.01
C ALA A 103 -12.94 4.88 9.40
N LEU A 104 -13.05 4.94 8.06
CA LEU A 104 -14.31 5.21 7.36
C LEU A 104 -15.38 4.14 7.65
N LEU A 105 -14.99 2.86 7.59
CA LEU A 105 -15.87 1.72 7.85
C LEU A 105 -16.31 1.69 9.31
N PHE A 106 -15.37 1.85 10.24
CA PHE A 106 -15.64 1.87 11.67
C PHE A 106 -16.58 3.01 12.06
N SER A 107 -16.35 4.20 11.50
CA SER A 107 -17.17 5.39 11.77
C SER A 107 -18.58 5.28 11.18
N LYS A 108 -18.84 4.23 10.37
CA LYS A 108 -20.07 3.98 9.61
C LYS A 108 -20.40 5.11 8.63
N ILE A 109 -19.37 5.80 8.13
CA ILE A 109 -19.52 6.76 7.03
C ILE A 109 -19.79 5.98 5.74
N GLU A 110 -19.05 4.90 5.54
CA GLU A 110 -19.28 3.93 4.47
C GLU A 110 -19.65 2.57 5.06
N LYS A 111 -20.61 1.90 4.41
CA LYS A 111 -21.04 0.55 4.82
C LYS A 111 -20.24 -0.55 4.11
N GLU A 112 -19.78 -0.26 2.90
CA GLU A 112 -19.12 -1.22 2.03
C GLU A 112 -17.65 -0.87 1.83
N PHE A 113 -16.81 -1.89 1.82
CA PHE A 113 -15.36 -1.73 1.67
C PHE A 113 -14.99 -1.05 0.34
N TYR A 114 -15.70 -1.40 -0.74
CA TYR A 114 -15.47 -0.82 -2.07
C TYR A 114 -15.75 0.70 -2.07
N GLU A 115 -16.81 1.14 -1.40
CA GLU A 115 -17.15 2.57 -1.30
C GLU A 115 -16.17 3.33 -0.40
N ALA A 116 -15.74 2.74 0.72
CA ALA A 116 -14.65 3.29 1.54
C ALA A 116 -13.35 3.46 0.74
N THR A 117 -13.00 2.47 -0.08
CA THR A 117 -11.83 2.53 -0.97
C THR A 117 -11.98 3.65 -1.99
N LYS A 118 -13.11 3.73 -2.70
CA LYS A 118 -13.38 4.81 -3.67
C LYS A 118 -13.32 6.19 -3.03
N LYS A 119 -13.86 6.35 -1.81
CA LYS A 119 -13.83 7.62 -1.07
C LYS A 119 -12.41 8.06 -0.75
N ILE A 120 -11.53 7.14 -0.35
CA ILE A 120 -10.12 7.47 -0.11
C ILE A 120 -9.39 7.85 -1.39
N PHE A 121 -9.58 7.11 -2.48
CA PHE A 121 -8.97 7.50 -3.75
C PHE A 121 -9.51 8.83 -4.29
N THR A 122 -10.80 9.11 -4.06
CA THR A 122 -11.39 10.43 -4.36
C THR A 122 -10.72 11.52 -3.53
N ALA A 123 -10.48 11.27 -2.24
CA ALA A 123 -9.77 12.20 -1.36
C ALA A 123 -8.32 12.46 -1.83
N LEU A 124 -7.61 11.44 -2.34
CA LEU A 124 -6.27 11.62 -2.92
C LEU A 124 -6.32 12.59 -4.11
N ASN A 125 -7.27 12.39 -5.03
CA ASN A 125 -7.40 13.20 -6.24
C ASN A 125 -7.87 14.63 -5.98
N LEU A 126 -8.62 14.86 -4.90
CA LEU A 126 -9.16 16.17 -4.52
C LEU A 126 -8.38 16.84 -3.38
N SER A 127 -7.28 16.24 -2.92
CA SER A 127 -6.51 16.71 -1.76
C SER A 127 -5.98 18.13 -1.97
N PRO A 128 -5.91 18.94 -0.89
CA PRO A 128 -5.36 20.28 -0.96
C PRO A 128 -3.86 20.22 -1.22
N VAL A 129 -3.36 21.21 -1.95
CA VAL A 129 -1.96 21.33 -2.38
C VAL A 129 -0.98 21.25 -1.21
N GLN A 130 -1.35 21.78 -0.04
CA GLN A 130 -0.53 21.74 1.16
C GLN A 130 -0.26 20.30 1.63
N ASP A 131 -1.18 19.37 1.38
CA ASP A 131 -1.01 17.95 1.73
C ASP A 131 0.07 17.30 0.84
N THR A 132 0.07 17.66 -0.44
CA THR A 132 1.09 17.24 -1.41
C THR A 132 2.47 17.83 -1.10
N VAL A 133 2.53 19.12 -0.74
CA VAL A 133 3.79 19.80 -0.41
C VAL A 133 4.49 19.14 0.78
N GLU A 134 3.75 18.79 1.83
CA GLU A 134 4.32 18.12 3.00
C GLU A 134 4.92 16.75 2.64
N LEU A 135 4.23 15.98 1.79
CA LEU A 135 4.76 14.70 1.30
C LEU A 135 6.00 14.88 0.41
N PHE A 136 5.96 15.84 -0.51
CA PHE A 136 7.09 16.21 -1.38
C PHE A 136 8.34 16.58 -0.57
N ARG A 137 8.19 17.38 0.50
CA ARG A 137 9.31 17.81 1.35
C ARG A 137 9.99 16.61 2.00
N ILE A 138 9.22 15.66 2.52
CA ILE A 138 9.79 14.44 3.09
C ILE A 138 10.51 13.59 2.05
N PHE A 139 9.93 13.43 0.85
CA PHE A 139 10.58 12.68 -0.24
C PHE A 139 11.90 13.35 -0.67
N SER A 140 11.93 14.68 -0.68
CA SER A 140 13.12 15.46 -1.01
C SER A 140 14.23 15.32 0.02
N ILE A 141 13.88 15.23 1.32
CA ILE A 141 14.83 15.07 2.43
C ILE A 141 15.44 13.66 2.47
N MET A 142 14.68 12.64 2.06
CA MET A 142 15.14 11.24 2.10
C MET A 142 16.40 11.00 1.25
N GLY A 143 16.60 11.75 0.17
CA GLY A 143 17.72 11.51 -0.74
C GLY A 143 17.56 10.21 -1.54
N GLY A 144 18.67 9.73 -2.12
CA GLY A 144 18.73 8.41 -2.78
C GLY A 144 17.75 8.25 -3.94
N GLU A 145 17.05 7.12 -3.98
CA GLU A 145 16.09 6.81 -5.04
C GLU A 145 14.93 7.81 -5.11
N PHE A 146 14.44 8.30 -3.97
CA PHE A 146 13.30 9.21 -3.91
C PHE A 146 13.65 10.60 -4.43
N HIS A 147 14.85 11.09 -4.15
CA HIS A 147 15.35 12.33 -4.74
C HIS A 147 15.43 12.23 -6.27
N ARG A 148 16.01 11.13 -6.78
CA ARG A 148 16.09 10.86 -8.21
C ARG A 148 14.70 10.78 -8.87
N ILE A 149 13.73 10.15 -8.21
CA ILE A 149 12.35 10.06 -8.72
C ILE A 149 11.72 11.45 -8.82
N ILE A 150 11.88 12.29 -7.80
CA ILE A 150 11.38 13.66 -7.80
C ILE A 150 12.01 14.49 -8.92
N GLU A 151 13.32 14.38 -9.12
CA GLU A 151 14.04 15.04 -10.22
C GLU A 151 13.53 14.59 -11.59
N LEU A 152 13.40 13.27 -11.80
CA LEU A 152 12.91 12.69 -13.06
C LEU A 152 11.46 13.10 -13.36
N SER A 153 10.63 13.24 -12.32
CA SER A 153 9.26 13.76 -12.45
C SER A 153 9.21 15.28 -12.63
N GLU A 154 10.35 15.98 -12.63
CA GLU A 154 10.47 17.44 -12.73
C GLU A 154 9.62 18.16 -11.67
N LEU A 155 9.52 17.57 -10.48
CA LEU A 155 8.71 18.10 -9.38
C LEU A 155 9.53 19.06 -8.53
N THR A 156 8.98 20.24 -8.29
CA THR A 156 9.49 21.21 -7.30
C THR A 156 8.34 21.69 -6.44
N GLU A 157 8.64 22.15 -5.22
CA GLU A 157 7.62 22.73 -4.33
C GLU A 157 6.86 23.87 -5.03
N LYS A 158 7.57 24.73 -5.76
CA LYS A 158 6.96 25.83 -6.52
C LYS A 158 6.02 25.31 -7.61
N ARG A 159 6.41 24.28 -8.35
CA ARG A 159 5.57 23.67 -9.38
C ARG A 159 4.27 23.11 -8.78
N ILE A 160 4.40 22.35 -7.69
CA ILE A 160 3.25 21.78 -6.96
C ILE A 160 2.28 22.89 -6.53
N LEU A 161 2.82 23.99 -5.97
CA LEU A 161 2.01 25.14 -5.54
C LEU A 161 1.30 25.86 -6.68
N VAL A 162 2.00 26.08 -7.80
CA VAL A 162 1.47 26.84 -8.95
C VAL A 162 0.47 26.02 -9.77
N GLU A 163 0.76 24.76 -10.02
CA GLU A 163 -0.12 23.85 -10.79
C GLU A 163 -1.28 23.31 -9.95
N GLY A 164 -1.22 23.49 -8.63
CA GLY A 164 -2.25 22.98 -7.73
C GLY A 164 -2.26 21.45 -7.65
N THR A 165 -1.09 20.81 -7.69
CA THR A 165 -0.96 19.36 -7.79
C THR A 165 -1.54 18.64 -6.56
N SER A 166 -2.56 17.81 -6.77
CA SER A 166 -3.12 16.95 -5.72
C SER A 166 -2.24 15.73 -5.45
N LEU A 167 -2.46 15.02 -4.34
CA LEU A 167 -1.76 13.78 -4.02
C LEU A 167 -1.93 12.72 -5.10
N GLY A 168 -3.12 12.60 -5.69
CA GLY A 168 -3.39 11.67 -6.78
C GLY A 168 -2.48 11.94 -7.99
N GLN A 169 -2.41 13.21 -8.42
CA GLN A 169 -1.52 13.64 -9.51
C GLN A 169 -0.03 13.48 -9.14
N PHE A 170 0.34 13.75 -7.90
CA PHE A 170 1.70 13.53 -7.41
C PHE A 170 2.10 12.05 -7.51
N PHE A 171 1.25 11.13 -7.03
CA PHE A 171 1.48 9.69 -7.15
C PHE A 171 1.53 9.24 -8.62
N GLU A 172 0.69 9.81 -9.49
CA GLU A 172 0.72 9.55 -10.92
C GLU A 172 2.08 9.91 -11.52
N LEU A 173 2.57 11.13 -11.29
CA LEU A 173 3.86 11.62 -11.80
C LEU A 173 5.04 10.77 -11.32
N ILE A 174 5.11 10.44 -10.03
CA ILE A 174 6.22 9.63 -9.51
C ILE A 174 6.12 8.15 -9.92
N SER A 175 4.91 7.64 -10.17
CA SER A 175 4.70 6.25 -10.59
C SER A 175 5.26 5.95 -11.98
N MET A 176 5.39 6.98 -12.84
CA MET A 176 6.00 6.86 -14.16
C MET A 176 7.48 6.44 -14.09
N HIS A 177 8.18 6.83 -13.01
CA HIS A 177 9.58 6.49 -12.79
C HIS A 177 9.78 5.42 -11.72
N TYR A 178 8.78 5.20 -10.85
CA TYR A 178 8.84 4.21 -9.79
C TYR A 178 7.51 3.46 -9.62
N LYS A 179 7.46 2.26 -10.21
CA LYS A 179 6.23 1.44 -10.31
C LYS A 179 5.57 1.10 -8.98
N HIS A 180 6.29 1.19 -7.86
CA HIS A 180 5.75 0.94 -6.52
C HIS A 180 4.60 1.89 -6.14
N PHE A 181 4.53 3.09 -6.74
CA PHE A 181 3.42 4.02 -6.51
C PHE A 181 2.22 3.82 -7.46
N SER A 182 2.30 2.89 -8.44
CA SER A 182 1.20 2.64 -9.39
C SER A 182 -0.10 2.14 -8.74
N PHE A 183 -0.03 1.62 -7.51
CA PHE A 183 -1.21 1.27 -6.73
C PHE A 183 -2.10 2.49 -6.46
N PHE A 184 -1.51 3.67 -6.25
CA PHE A 184 -2.25 4.88 -5.84
C PHE A 184 -2.89 5.63 -7.02
N THR A 185 -2.65 5.20 -8.26
CA THR A 185 -3.04 5.95 -9.47
C THR A 185 -4.32 5.46 -10.13
N SER A 186 -4.78 4.24 -9.82
CA SER A 186 -5.96 3.66 -10.47
C SER A 186 -6.87 2.94 -9.48
N THR A 187 -7.92 3.65 -9.05
CA THR A 187 -8.98 3.07 -8.21
C THR A 187 -9.59 1.85 -8.88
N GLN A 188 -9.87 1.92 -10.19
CA GLN A 188 -10.51 0.83 -10.94
C GLN A 188 -9.70 -0.46 -10.86
N LYS A 189 -8.39 -0.39 -11.11
CA LYS A 189 -7.49 -1.55 -11.02
C LYS A 189 -7.45 -2.12 -9.59
N VAL A 190 -7.51 -1.26 -8.58
CA VAL A 190 -7.59 -1.71 -7.18
C VAL A 190 -8.88 -2.49 -6.92
N LEU A 191 -10.04 -2.00 -7.38
CA LEU A 191 -11.32 -2.68 -7.19
C LEU A 191 -11.38 -4.03 -7.95
N GLU A 192 -10.80 -4.11 -9.15
CA GLU A 192 -10.66 -5.36 -9.91
C GLU A 192 -9.85 -6.40 -9.16
N ILE A 193 -8.76 -5.98 -8.54
CA ILE A 193 -7.90 -6.85 -7.74
C ILE A 193 -8.61 -7.32 -6.47
N LEU A 194 -9.39 -6.46 -5.81
CA LEU A 194 -10.22 -6.86 -4.67
C LEU A 194 -11.27 -7.91 -5.07
N THR A 195 -11.89 -7.75 -6.24
CA THR A 195 -12.84 -8.73 -6.79
C THR A 195 -12.16 -10.07 -7.07
N LEU A 196 -10.95 -10.06 -7.63
CA LEU A 196 -10.15 -11.27 -7.83
C LEU A 196 -9.75 -11.92 -6.50
N ALA A 197 -9.36 -11.11 -5.51
CA ALA A 197 -9.04 -11.59 -4.16
C ALA A 197 -10.24 -12.30 -3.51
N ASP A 198 -11.44 -11.72 -3.65
CA ASP A 198 -12.68 -12.32 -3.15
C ASP A 198 -12.92 -13.71 -3.76
N LYS A 199 -12.83 -13.80 -5.10
CA LYS A 199 -12.98 -15.05 -5.83
C LYS A 199 -11.99 -16.12 -5.34
N LEU A 200 -10.70 -15.77 -5.27
CA LEU A 200 -9.64 -16.70 -4.85
C LEU A 200 -9.78 -17.15 -3.39
N PHE A 201 -10.28 -16.27 -2.52
CA PHE A 201 -10.59 -16.64 -1.15
C PHE A 201 -11.79 -17.58 -1.08
N ASN A 202 -12.87 -17.31 -1.82
CA ASN A 202 -14.06 -18.17 -1.84
C ASN A 202 -13.72 -19.59 -2.36
N GLU A 203 -12.79 -19.72 -3.30
CA GLU A 203 -12.31 -21.01 -3.83
C GLU A 203 -11.43 -21.79 -2.82
N SER A 204 -10.54 -21.10 -2.11
CA SER A 204 -9.52 -21.75 -1.26
C SER A 204 -9.89 -21.85 0.22
N GLN A 205 -10.79 -20.99 0.70
CA GLN A 205 -11.14 -20.81 2.12
C GLN A 205 -9.90 -20.62 3.03
N ASN A 206 -8.81 -20.13 2.46
CA ASN A 206 -7.53 -19.93 3.14
C ASN A 206 -6.88 -18.62 2.68
N ILE A 207 -6.75 -17.66 3.58
CA ILE A 207 -6.21 -16.33 3.24
C ILE A 207 -4.78 -16.38 2.70
N ASN A 208 -3.91 -17.24 3.24
CA ASN A 208 -2.52 -17.33 2.76
C ASN A 208 -2.47 -17.88 1.33
N THR A 209 -3.29 -18.90 1.03
CA THR A 209 -3.42 -19.45 -0.32
C THR A 209 -4.00 -18.43 -1.29
N ALA A 210 -5.07 -17.74 -0.88
CA ALA A 210 -5.71 -16.70 -1.70
C ALA A 210 -4.75 -15.56 -2.05
N LEU A 211 -4.01 -15.03 -1.07
CA LEU A 211 -3.06 -13.94 -1.29
C LEU A 211 -1.85 -14.36 -2.14
N SER A 212 -1.36 -15.59 -1.98
CA SER A 212 -0.29 -16.12 -2.83
C SER A 212 -0.76 -16.31 -4.28
N ARG A 213 -1.94 -16.92 -4.50
CA ARG A 213 -2.52 -17.04 -5.85
C ARG A 213 -2.77 -15.66 -6.48
N LEU A 214 -3.27 -14.70 -5.70
CA LEU A 214 -3.50 -13.33 -6.15
C LEU A 214 -2.19 -12.68 -6.61
N PHE A 215 -1.14 -12.76 -5.79
CA PHE A 215 0.18 -12.23 -6.14
C PHE A 215 0.71 -12.84 -7.44
N MET A 216 0.52 -14.14 -7.60
CA MET A 216 0.98 -14.85 -8.79
C MET A 216 0.23 -14.46 -10.06
N GLU A 217 -1.09 -14.24 -9.98
CA GLU A 217 -1.87 -13.70 -11.11
C GLU A 217 -1.38 -12.29 -11.50
N LEU A 218 -1.01 -11.46 -10.53
CA LEU A 218 -0.40 -10.15 -10.80
C LEU A 218 0.99 -10.27 -11.44
N ALA A 219 1.79 -11.23 -10.99
CA ALA A 219 3.16 -11.46 -11.43
C ALA A 219 3.28 -12.18 -12.79
N LYS A 220 2.23 -12.86 -13.25
CA LYS A 220 2.24 -13.76 -14.41
C LYS A 220 2.82 -13.14 -15.68
N ASN A 221 2.48 -11.88 -15.95
CA ASN A 221 2.96 -11.15 -17.13
C ASN A 221 4.42 -10.66 -17.00
N VAL A 222 4.94 -10.55 -15.78
CA VAL A 222 6.31 -10.10 -15.52
C VAL A 222 7.28 -11.27 -15.52
N VAL A 223 6.89 -12.37 -14.88
CA VAL A 223 7.75 -13.54 -14.66
C VAL A 223 7.90 -14.38 -15.94
N GLN A 224 7.00 -14.22 -16.93
CA GLN A 224 6.98 -14.97 -18.22
C GLN A 224 7.06 -16.51 -18.06
N MET A 225 6.91 -17.04 -16.85
CA MET A 225 6.92 -18.46 -16.57
C MET A 225 5.49 -18.99 -16.61
N LYS A 226 5.30 -20.12 -17.29
CA LYS A 226 4.08 -20.93 -17.17
C LYS A 226 4.11 -21.65 -15.81
N ILE A 227 3.78 -20.92 -14.75
CA ILE A 227 3.63 -21.51 -13.41
C ILE A 227 2.18 -21.99 -13.29
N ASP A 228 2.02 -23.31 -13.15
CA ASP A 228 0.74 -23.93 -12.81
C ASP A 228 0.54 -23.79 -11.29
N LEU A 229 -0.21 -22.77 -10.89
CA LEU A 229 -0.43 -22.42 -9.48
C LEU A 229 -1.18 -23.52 -8.72
N ASP A 230 -1.96 -24.34 -9.42
CA ASP A 230 -2.77 -25.38 -8.79
C ASP A 230 -1.91 -26.61 -8.40
N LYS A 231 -0.68 -26.70 -8.92
CA LYS A 231 0.27 -27.78 -8.66
C LYS A 231 1.54 -27.33 -7.95
N MET A 232 1.67 -26.03 -7.66
CA MET A 232 2.89 -25.46 -7.14
C MET A 232 3.07 -25.77 -5.64
N VAL A 233 4.14 -26.49 -5.30
CA VAL A 233 4.51 -26.73 -3.90
C VAL A 233 5.29 -25.53 -3.36
N ILE A 234 5.20 -25.25 -2.05
CA ILE A 234 5.94 -24.16 -1.38
C ILE A 234 7.44 -24.19 -1.74
N ALA A 235 8.04 -25.38 -1.82
CA ALA A 235 9.45 -25.55 -2.18
C ALA A 235 9.76 -25.03 -3.61
N ASP A 236 8.87 -25.27 -4.57
CA ASP A 236 9.01 -24.74 -5.93
C ASP A 236 8.89 -23.22 -5.95
N ALA A 237 7.98 -22.66 -5.15
CA ALA A 237 7.81 -21.22 -5.04
C ALA A 237 9.02 -20.52 -4.43
N ILE A 238 9.64 -21.12 -3.40
CA ILE A 238 10.90 -20.64 -2.82
C ILE A 238 12.04 -20.74 -3.84
N ARG A 239 12.12 -21.84 -4.61
CA ARG A 239 13.17 -21.98 -5.63
C ARG A 239 13.05 -20.89 -6.70
N ILE A 240 11.84 -20.61 -7.17
CA ILE A 240 11.62 -19.57 -8.18
C ILE A 240 11.87 -18.17 -7.59
N ASP A 241 11.46 -17.91 -6.36
CA ASP A 241 11.79 -16.67 -5.63
C ASP A 241 13.31 -16.42 -5.61
N ILE A 242 14.10 -17.40 -5.18
CA ILE A 242 15.56 -17.31 -5.15
C ILE A 242 16.13 -17.06 -6.55
N GLU A 243 15.64 -17.76 -7.56
CA GLU A 243 16.12 -17.60 -8.95
C GLU A 243 15.83 -16.18 -9.48
N MET A 244 14.63 -15.65 -9.24
CA MET A 244 14.22 -14.33 -9.71
C MET A 244 14.94 -13.20 -8.98
N ARG A 245 15.12 -13.34 -7.66
CA ARG A 245 15.95 -12.42 -6.86
C ARG A 245 17.40 -12.40 -7.34
N ARG A 246 17.98 -13.56 -7.68
CA ARG A 246 19.33 -13.64 -8.28
C ARG A 246 19.43 -12.92 -9.63
N LYS A 247 18.33 -12.84 -10.39
CA LYS A 247 18.23 -12.06 -11.64
C LYS A 247 17.97 -10.57 -11.41
N GLY A 248 17.86 -10.11 -10.16
CA GLY A 248 17.55 -8.72 -9.82
C GLY A 248 16.11 -8.32 -10.11
N ILE A 249 15.20 -9.28 -10.25
CA ILE A 249 13.77 -8.99 -10.47
C ILE A 249 13.13 -8.66 -9.13
N ASP A 250 12.50 -7.49 -9.06
CA ASP A 250 11.77 -7.00 -7.89
C ASP A 250 10.27 -6.84 -8.22
N LEU A 251 9.44 -7.56 -7.47
CA LEU A 251 7.98 -7.56 -7.57
C LEU A 251 7.30 -6.94 -6.34
N THR A 252 8.07 -6.24 -5.50
CA THR A 252 7.57 -5.57 -4.28
C THR A 252 6.50 -4.52 -4.60
N HIS A 253 6.48 -3.98 -5.82
CA HIS A 253 5.43 -3.06 -6.29
C HIS A 253 4.02 -3.67 -6.30
N PHE A 254 3.86 -4.99 -6.17
CA PHE A 254 2.55 -5.62 -5.96
C PHE A 254 2.11 -5.67 -4.50
N MET A 255 3.01 -5.46 -3.53
CA MET A 255 2.67 -5.54 -2.10
C MET A 255 1.55 -4.59 -1.66
N PRO A 256 1.45 -3.34 -2.14
CA PRO A 256 0.31 -2.48 -1.85
C PRO A 256 -1.05 -3.12 -2.16
N TYR A 257 -1.16 -3.82 -3.29
CA TYR A 257 -2.36 -4.55 -3.69
C TYR A 257 -2.65 -5.72 -2.75
N ILE A 258 -1.62 -6.49 -2.39
CA ILE A 258 -1.75 -7.63 -1.46
C ILE A 258 -2.16 -7.17 -0.06
N MET A 259 -1.61 -6.05 0.42
CA MET A 259 -1.97 -5.49 1.73
C MET A 259 -3.44 -5.11 1.79
N LEU A 260 -3.93 -4.39 0.78
CA LEU A 260 -5.34 -4.00 0.74
C LEU A 260 -6.26 -5.21 0.55
N ALA A 261 -5.89 -6.16 -0.30
CA ALA A 261 -6.65 -7.40 -0.50
C ALA A 261 -6.73 -8.23 0.79
N SER A 262 -5.63 -8.32 1.53
CA SER A 262 -5.62 -8.99 2.83
C SER A 262 -6.54 -8.29 3.83
N PHE A 263 -6.55 -6.95 3.84
CA PHE A 263 -7.44 -6.19 4.69
C PHE A 263 -8.91 -6.37 4.31
N TYR A 264 -9.22 -6.37 3.02
CA TYR A 264 -10.56 -6.68 2.51
C TYR A 264 -11.06 -8.04 2.98
N ILE A 265 -10.26 -9.10 2.81
CA ILE A 265 -10.64 -10.46 3.24
C ILE A 265 -10.85 -10.50 4.75
N VAL A 266 -9.91 -9.96 5.54
CA VAL A 266 -10.03 -9.94 7.01
C VAL A 266 -11.28 -9.19 7.45
N LYS A 267 -11.63 -8.07 6.81
CA LYS A 267 -12.79 -7.24 7.19
C LYS A 267 -14.14 -7.83 6.77
N THR A 268 -14.17 -8.59 5.69
CA THR A 268 -15.44 -8.99 5.05
C THR A 268 -15.74 -10.48 5.13
N LYS A 269 -14.74 -11.32 5.49
CA LYS A 269 -14.86 -12.79 5.42
C LYS A 269 -14.41 -13.53 6.68
N LEU A 270 -13.63 -12.89 7.56
CA LEU A 270 -13.07 -13.49 8.78
C LEU A 270 -13.61 -12.79 10.03
#